data_AF-A0AAU6I0V9-F1
#
_entry.id   AF-A0AAU6I0V9-F1
#
_cell.length_a   1.000
_cell.length_b   1.000
_cell.length_c   1.000
_cell.angle_alpha   90.00
_cell.angle_beta   90.00
_cell.angle_gamma   90.00
#
_symmetry.space_group_name_H-M   'P 1'
#
loop_
_entity.id
_entity.type
_entity.pdbx_description
1 polymer ?
#
loop_
_entity_poly.entity_id
_entity_poly.type
_entity_poly.pdbx_seq_one_letter_code
_entity_poly.pdbx_strand_id
1 'polypeptide(L)'
;MTDPASDTHRQEQLLVPLAAEDVAVLGSDGEQLAALLATSLHGLALLRTGRASAAELAAVIEGTTGLLERLEAVRDAAVRQDAARDVSISHSDLAAAMHLKSRATAQTRRRTLLQTTPGELERWATGTTG
;
A
#
# COMPACT_ATOMS: atom_id res chain seq x y z
N MET A 1 -35.79 24.55 -29.81
CA MET A 1 -36.03 24.27 -28.38
C MET A 1 -35.06 23.16 -28.02
N THR A 2 -33.87 23.54 -27.58
CA THR A 2 -32.76 22.61 -27.33
C THR A 2 -32.81 22.24 -25.87
N ASP A 3 -32.99 20.95 -25.59
CA ASP A 3 -32.98 20.41 -24.23
C ASP A 3 -31.57 20.50 -23.66
N PRO A 4 -31.32 21.21 -22.54
CA PRO A 4 -30.04 21.21 -21.88
C PRO A 4 -29.93 19.93 -21.06
N ALA A 5 -29.81 18.80 -21.75
CA ALA A 5 -29.39 17.55 -21.13
C ALA A 5 -28.05 17.86 -20.45
N SER A 6 -28.14 17.95 -19.13
CA SER A 6 -27.05 18.33 -18.26
C SER A 6 -25.94 17.33 -18.46
N ASP A 7 -24.91 17.78 -19.17
CA ASP A 7 -23.65 17.10 -19.40
C ASP A 7 -22.90 17.05 -18.07
N THR A 8 -23.47 16.31 -17.13
CA THR A 8 -22.86 15.94 -15.87
C THR A 8 -21.78 14.97 -16.30
N HIS A 9 -20.59 15.49 -16.59
CA HIS A 9 -19.36 14.71 -16.60
C HIS A 9 -19.36 13.98 -15.27
N ARG A 10 -19.82 12.73 -15.27
CA ARG A 10 -19.69 11.84 -14.13
C ARG A 10 -18.20 11.77 -13.94
N GLN A 11 -17.67 12.48 -12.95
CA GLN A 11 -16.33 12.21 -12.46
C GLN A 11 -16.39 10.76 -12.01
N GLU A 12 -15.93 9.85 -12.85
CA GLU A 12 -15.80 8.44 -12.52
C GLU A 12 -14.74 8.36 -11.44
N GLN A 13 -15.18 8.49 -10.19
CA GLN A 13 -14.32 8.34 -9.04
C GLN A 13 -13.93 6.87 -8.95
N LEU A 14 -12.63 6.60 -8.94
CA LEU A 14 -12.12 5.28 -8.61
C LEU A 14 -12.33 5.07 -7.10
N LEU A 15 -13.43 4.40 -6.75
CA LEU A 15 -13.72 4.02 -5.37
C LEU A 15 -13.11 2.65 -5.09
N VAL A 16 -12.36 2.54 -4.00
CA VAL A 16 -11.93 1.26 -3.43
C VAL A 16 -12.88 0.94 -2.27
N PRO A 17 -13.89 0.07 -2.47
CA PRO A 17 -14.84 -0.23 -1.41
C PRO A 17 -14.15 -1.04 -0.31
N LEU A 18 -14.26 -0.56 0.93
CA LEU A 18 -13.84 -1.26 2.15
C LEU A 18 -15.07 -1.55 3.02
N ALA A 19 -15.02 -2.63 3.79
CA ALA A 19 -16.07 -2.92 4.76
C ALA A 19 -16.03 -1.90 5.91
N ALA A 20 -17.16 -1.66 6.56
CA ALA A 20 -17.25 -0.67 7.64
C ALA A 20 -16.32 -1.02 8.83
N GLU A 21 -16.15 -2.32 9.11
CA GLU A 21 -15.19 -2.81 10.10
C GLU A 21 -13.73 -2.50 9.74
N ASP A 22 -13.35 -2.64 8.46
CA ASP A 22 -11.99 -2.32 8.00
C ASP A 22 -11.73 -0.82 8.11
N VAL A 23 -12.70 0.02 7.73
CA VAL A 23 -12.60 1.49 7.87
C VAL A 23 -12.42 1.88 9.33
N ALA A 24 -13.16 1.25 10.24
CA ALA A 24 -13.05 1.53 11.67
C ALA A 24 -11.67 1.13 12.25
N VAL A 25 -11.08 0.03 11.77
CA VAL A 25 -9.74 -0.41 12.19
C VAL A 25 -8.64 0.50 11.62
N LEU A 26 -8.77 0.93 10.36
CA LEU A 26 -7.77 1.73 9.69
C LEU A 26 -7.71 3.18 10.18
N GLY A 27 -8.87 3.78 10.53
CA GLY A 27 -8.94 5.17 10.95
C GLY A 27 -8.18 6.13 10.02
N SER A 28 -7.42 7.06 10.60
CA SER A 28 -6.61 8.04 9.86
C SER A 28 -5.44 7.42 9.07
N ASP A 29 -5.01 6.20 9.41
CA ASP A 29 -3.92 5.54 8.70
C ASP A 29 -4.36 5.04 7.32
N GLY A 30 -5.62 4.59 7.23
CA GLY A 30 -6.25 4.24 5.95
C GLY A 30 -6.35 5.44 5.02
N GLU A 31 -6.75 6.60 5.55
CA GLU A 31 -6.85 7.85 4.77
C GLU A 31 -5.48 8.30 4.23
N GLN A 32 -4.43 8.23 5.05
CA GLN A 32 -3.07 8.57 4.64
C GLN A 32 -2.56 7.62 3.53
N LEU A 33 -2.75 6.31 3.68
CA LEU A 33 -2.31 5.36 2.65
C LEU A 33 -3.11 5.52 1.35
N ALA A 34 -4.42 5.77 1.46
CA ALA A 34 -5.27 6.06 0.31
C ALA A 34 -4.81 7.32 -0.43
N ALA A 35 -4.40 8.38 0.28
CA ALA A 35 -3.86 9.60 -0.32
C ALA A 35 -2.54 9.36 -1.08
N LEU A 36 -1.63 8.53 -0.54
CA LEU A 36 -0.39 8.15 -1.22
C LEU A 36 -0.67 7.36 -2.52
N LEU A 37 -1.61 6.41 -2.47
CA LEU A 37 -2.04 5.65 -3.64
C LEU A 37 -2.72 6.54 -4.68
N ALA A 38 -3.61 7.43 -4.25
CA ALA A 38 -4.29 8.39 -5.13
C ALA A 38 -3.28 9.32 -5.83
N THR A 39 -2.27 9.80 -5.10
CA THR A 39 -1.20 10.64 -5.67
C THR A 39 -0.35 9.87 -6.69
N SER A 40 -0.06 8.60 -6.41
CA SER A 40 0.65 7.71 -7.34
C SER A 40 -0.14 7.49 -8.64
N LEU A 41 -1.45 7.26 -8.53
CA LEU A 41 -2.34 7.11 -9.68
C LEU A 41 -2.47 8.40 -10.49
N HIS A 42 -2.57 9.55 -9.80
CA HIS A 42 -2.58 10.86 -10.43
C HIS A 42 -1.29 11.13 -11.21
N GLY A 43 -0.13 10.84 -10.61
CA GLY A 43 1.16 10.94 -11.28
C GLY A 43 1.27 10.09 -12.54
N LEU A 44 0.76 8.85 -12.48
CA LEU A 44 0.70 7.98 -13.66
C LEU A 44 -0.15 8.58 -14.79
N ALA A 45 -1.29 9.19 -14.46
CA ALA A 45 -2.15 9.86 -15.44
C ALA A 45 -1.47 11.11 -16.05
N LEU A 46 -0.83 11.93 -15.21
CA LEU A 46 -0.07 13.10 -15.65
C LEU A 46 1.07 12.72 -16.62
N LEU A 47 1.84 11.69 -16.29
CA LEU A 47 2.93 11.20 -17.13
C LEU A 47 2.42 10.64 -18.47
N ARG A 48 1.31 9.89 -18.45
CA ARG A 48 0.71 9.30 -19.66
C ARG A 48 0.07 10.33 -20.59
N THR A 49 -0.41 11.44 -20.04
CA THR A 49 -0.99 12.53 -20.85
C THR A 49 0.06 13.53 -21.35
N GLY A 50 1.26 13.52 -20.76
CA GLY A 50 2.37 14.40 -21.16
C GLY A 50 2.13 15.88 -20.84
N ARG A 51 1.18 16.19 -19.95
CA ARG A 51 0.74 17.58 -19.63
C ARG A 51 1.16 18.07 -18.24
N ALA A 52 2.01 17.31 -17.55
CA ALA A 52 2.42 17.64 -16.19
C ALA A 52 3.31 18.88 -16.15
N SER A 53 2.95 19.84 -15.31
CA SER A 53 3.83 20.94 -14.89
C SER A 53 4.88 20.45 -13.90
N ALA A 54 5.94 21.25 -13.71
CA ALA A 54 6.98 20.94 -12.72
C ALA A 54 6.43 20.86 -11.29
N ALA A 55 5.46 21.71 -10.94
CA ALA A 55 4.82 21.71 -9.62
C ALA A 55 4.01 20.42 -9.39
N GLU A 56 3.27 19.96 -10.40
CA GLU A 56 2.52 18.71 -10.32
C GLU A 56 3.45 17.49 -10.19
N LEU A 57 4.57 17.48 -10.92
CA LEU A 57 5.57 16.42 -10.78
C LEU A 57 6.22 16.42 -9.40
N ALA A 58 6.51 17.58 -8.82
CA ALA A 58 7.04 17.68 -7.46
C ALA A 58 6.04 17.13 -6.42
N ALA A 59 4.75 17.47 -6.54
CA ALA A 59 3.71 16.96 -5.67
C ALA A 59 3.55 15.42 -5.79
N VAL A 60 3.68 14.87 -7.00
CA VAL A 60 3.68 13.41 -7.22
C VAL A 60 4.86 12.74 -6.54
N ILE A 61 6.06 13.31 -6.65
CA ILE A 61 7.27 12.77 -6.00
C ILE A 61 7.08 12.78 -4.48
N GLU A 62 6.60 13.88 -3.91
CA GLU A 62 6.34 14.01 -2.48
C GLU A 62 5.30 12.98 -2.01
N GLY A 63 4.15 12.90 -2.69
CA GLY A 63 3.07 11.97 -2.32
C GLY A 63 3.28 10.51 -2.72
N THR A 64 4.41 10.17 -3.37
CA THR A 64 4.82 8.77 -3.58
C THR A 64 5.97 8.36 -2.65
N THR A 65 6.63 9.33 -2.03
CA THR A 65 7.69 9.09 -1.02
C THR A 65 7.08 8.42 0.22
N GLY A 66 7.68 7.34 0.70
CA GLY A 66 7.19 6.61 1.88
C GLY A 66 6.08 5.60 1.59
N LEU A 67 5.58 5.49 0.35
CA LEU A 67 4.58 4.48 -0.01
C LEU A 67 5.19 3.07 -0.01
N LEU A 68 6.36 2.90 -0.64
CA LEU A 68 7.02 1.59 -0.72
C LEU A 68 7.36 1.08 0.69
N GLU A 69 7.91 1.93 1.55
CA GLU A 69 8.30 1.61 2.91
C GLU A 69 7.09 1.17 3.75
N ARG A 70 5.92 1.77 3.56
CA ARG A 70 4.67 1.34 4.22
C ARG A 70 4.19 -0.01 3.70
N LEU A 71 4.26 -0.26 2.40
CA LEU A 71 3.88 -1.55 1.81
C LEU A 71 4.83 -2.67 2.28
N GLU A 72 6.12 -2.38 2.37
CA GLU A 72 7.12 -3.30 2.91
C GLU A 72 6.88 -3.58 4.39
N ALA A 73 6.53 -2.56 5.18
CA ALA A 73 6.18 -2.74 6.58
C ALA A 73 4.93 -3.61 6.80
N VAL A 74 3.89 -3.46 5.97
CA VAL A 74 2.70 -4.34 6.00
C VAL A 74 3.09 -5.79 5.71
N ARG A 75 3.93 -6.01 4.68
CA ARG A 75 4.45 -7.35 4.35
C ARG A 75 5.22 -7.94 5.54
N ASP A 76 6.13 -7.17 6.12
CA ASP A 76 7.00 -7.65 7.19
C ASP A 76 6.20 -7.94 8.47
N ALA A 77 5.24 -7.07 8.82
CA ALA A 77 4.28 -7.30 9.89
C ALA A 77 3.46 -8.58 9.67
N ALA A 78 2.97 -8.83 8.44
CA ALA A 78 2.24 -10.05 8.10
C ALA A 78 3.09 -11.32 8.30
N VAL A 79 4.37 -11.29 7.90
CA VAL A 79 5.30 -12.41 8.10
C VAL A 79 5.55 -12.68 9.59
N ARG A 80 5.61 -11.64 10.42
CA ARG A 80 5.74 -11.80 11.88
C ARG A 80 4.48 -12.35 12.53
N GLN A 81 3.30 -11.87 12.10
CA GLN A 81 2.02 -12.37 12.62
C GLN A 81 1.79 -13.84 12.27
N ASP A 82 2.13 -14.26 11.05
CA ASP A 82 2.16 -15.67 10.64
C ASP A 82 3.02 -16.49 11.61
N ALA A 83 4.27 -16.07 11.82
CA ALA A 83 5.19 -16.75 12.72
C ALA A 83 4.70 -16.83 14.18
N ALA A 84 3.92 -15.85 14.64
CA ALA A 84 3.39 -15.79 16.00
C ALA A 84 2.12 -16.63 16.22
N ARG A 85 1.34 -16.92 15.16
CA ARG A 85 0.05 -17.61 15.26
C ARG A 85 0.16 -19.15 15.14
N ASP A 86 1.37 -19.68 15.00
CA ASP A 86 1.64 -21.12 14.70
C ASP A 86 0.92 -21.64 13.44
N VAL A 87 0.38 -20.73 12.63
CA VAL A 87 -0.06 -20.97 11.26
C VAL A 87 1.16 -20.65 10.40
N SER A 88 1.87 -21.66 9.90
CA SER A 88 3.07 -21.42 9.09
C SER A 88 2.72 -21.45 7.61
N ILE A 89 2.75 -20.28 6.95
CA ILE A 89 2.92 -20.19 5.50
C ILE A 89 4.14 -21.03 5.10
N SER A 90 4.00 -21.87 4.07
CA SER A 90 5.13 -22.66 3.60
C SER A 90 6.17 -21.75 2.96
N HIS A 91 7.47 -22.07 3.06
CA HIS A 91 8.50 -21.23 2.43
C HIS A 91 8.37 -21.12 0.90
N SER A 92 7.67 -22.07 0.25
CA SER A 92 7.32 -21.99 -1.18
C SER A 92 6.24 -20.93 -1.43
N ASP A 93 5.20 -20.90 -0.60
CA ASP A 93 4.14 -19.89 -0.70
C ASP A 93 4.69 -18.50 -0.35
N LEU A 94 5.57 -18.41 0.66
CA LEU A 94 6.27 -17.16 0.97
C LEU A 94 7.17 -16.71 -0.18
N ALA A 95 7.90 -17.64 -0.84
CA ALA A 95 8.71 -17.31 -2.00
C ALA A 95 7.84 -16.78 -3.15
N ALA A 96 6.68 -17.41 -3.41
CA ALA A 96 5.73 -16.95 -4.42
C ALA A 96 5.18 -15.56 -4.08
N ALA A 97 4.73 -15.33 -2.85
CA ALA A 97 4.18 -14.06 -2.39
C ALA A 97 5.21 -12.91 -2.45
N MET A 98 6.49 -13.21 -2.20
CA MET A 98 7.59 -12.23 -2.27
C MET A 98 8.25 -12.14 -3.66
N HIS A 99 7.72 -12.83 -4.68
CA HIS A 99 8.30 -12.93 -6.02
C HIS A 99 9.79 -13.36 -6.01
N LEU A 100 10.16 -14.28 -5.12
CA LEU A 100 11.51 -14.81 -4.98
C LEU A 100 11.71 -16.06 -5.83
N LYS A 101 12.88 -16.15 -6.48
CA LYS A 101 13.24 -17.31 -7.32
C LYS A 101 13.56 -18.59 -6.54
N SER A 102 13.70 -18.52 -5.21
CA SER A 102 14.14 -19.65 -4.40
C SER A 102 13.49 -19.67 -3.02
N ARG A 103 13.05 -20.87 -2.62
CA ARG A 103 12.59 -21.20 -1.27
C ARG A 103 13.65 -20.87 -0.20
N ALA A 104 14.93 -21.12 -0.49
CA ALA A 104 16.02 -20.85 0.44
C ALA A 104 16.20 -19.34 0.69
N THR A 105 15.98 -18.51 -0.33
CA THR A 105 15.99 -17.04 -0.19
C THR A 105 14.82 -16.58 0.68
N ALA A 106 13.62 -17.12 0.48
CA ALA A 106 12.45 -16.81 1.31
C ALA A 106 12.67 -17.19 2.78
N GLN A 107 13.17 -18.41 3.02
CA GLN A 107 13.53 -18.87 4.36
C GLN A 107 14.58 -17.96 5.02
N THR A 108 15.62 -17.55 4.27
CA THR A 108 16.66 -16.66 4.79
C THR A 108 16.10 -15.30 5.15
N ARG A 109 15.31 -14.69 4.27
CA ARG A 109 14.66 -13.38 4.53
C ARG A 109 13.74 -13.44 5.74
N ARG A 110 12.88 -14.46 5.83
CA ARG A 110 12.02 -14.69 7.00
C ARG A 110 12.84 -14.78 8.27
N ARG A 111 13.89 -15.62 8.28
CA ARG A 111 14.75 -15.78 9.45
C ARG A 111 15.42 -14.47 9.86
N THR A 112 16.00 -13.73 8.91
CA THR A 112 16.62 -12.43 9.18
C THR A 112 15.61 -11.44 9.75
N LEU A 113 14.42 -11.35 9.15
CA LEU A 113 13.36 -10.48 9.65
C LEU A 113 12.96 -10.84 11.09
N LEU A 114 12.73 -12.12 11.39
CA LEU A 114 12.36 -12.56 12.74
C LEU A 114 13.45 -12.34 13.79
N GLN A 115 14.69 -12.08 13.37
CA GLN A 115 15.82 -11.75 14.25
C GLN A 115 16.01 -10.25 14.48
N THR A 116 15.28 -9.39 13.77
CA THR A 116 15.30 -7.94 13.98
C THR A 116 14.11 -7.49 14.82
N THR A 117 14.30 -6.38 15.54
CA THR A 117 13.21 -5.69 16.24
C THR A 117 12.28 -5.04 15.20
N PRO A 118 10.95 -5.17 15.33
CA PRO A 118 10.01 -4.48 14.46
C PRO A 118 10.26 -2.96 14.42
N GLY A 119 10.29 -2.40 13.21
CA GLY A 119 10.44 -0.97 13.01
C GLY A 119 9.19 -0.16 13.40
N GLU A 120 9.29 1.17 13.32
CA GLU A 120 8.16 2.07 13.54
C GLU A 120 7.03 1.83 12.54
N LEU A 121 7.34 1.69 11.25
CA LEU A 121 6.33 1.41 10.24
C LEU A 121 5.70 0.02 10.38
N GLU A 122 6.43 -0.99 10.88
CA GLU A 122 5.83 -2.30 11.17
C GLU A 122 4.84 -2.22 12.34
N ARG A 123 5.17 -1.43 13.36
CA ARG A 123 4.28 -1.14 14.49
C ARG A 123 3.03 -0.35 14.08
N TRP A 124 3.20 0.63 13.20
CA TRP A 124 2.10 1.32 12.52
C TRP A 124 1.20 0.32 11.79
N ALA A 125 1.77 -0.60 11.00
CA ALA A 125 1.00 -1.58 10.24
C ALA A 125 0.16 -2.53 11.12
N THR A 126 0.55 -2.74 12.39
CA THR A 126 -0.21 -3.55 13.35
C THR A 126 -1.09 -2.73 14.30
N GLY A 127 -1.18 -1.41 14.13
CA GLY A 127 -1.89 -0.51 15.04
C GLY A 127 -1.31 -0.49 16.46
N THR A 128 -0.07 -0.95 16.63
CA THR A 128 0.60 -0.99 17.93
C THR A 128 1.38 0.30 18.10
N THR A 129 0.82 1.29 18.79
CA THR A 129 1.56 2.52 19.10
C THR A 129 2.78 2.18 19.97
N GLY A 130 3.90 2.84 19.71
CA GLY A 130 5.09 2.76 20.56
C GLY A 130 4.90 3.36 21.94
#